data_AF-Q3Y1P0-F1
#
_entry.id   AF-Q3Y1P0-F1
#
_cell.length_a   1.000
_cell.length_b   1.000
_cell.length_c   1.000
_cell.angle_alpha   90.00
_cell.angle_beta   90.00
_cell.angle_gamma   90.00
#
_symmetry.space_group_name_H-M   'P 1'
#
loop_
_entity.id
_entity.type
_entity.pdbx_description
1 polymer ?
#
loop_
_entity_poly.entity_id
_entity_poly.type
_entity_poly.pdbx_seq_one_letter_code
_entity_poly.pdbx_strand_id
1 'polypeptide(L)'
;MYKTKLLNQLDSLELEEINQGIAELENNIGKTYFGNSFNEKLTVLYVLKKHAEHKIICREINELKNQILTAWLNITDMQEARVKTFNTWVKYQNQLKGAEFVRDGLKYELEQLKLMEVSE
;
A
#
# COMPACT_ATOMS: atom_id res chain seq x y z
N MET A 1 13.75 -10.23 4.90
CA MET A 1 14.04 -11.22 3.84
C MET A 1 13.78 -12.61 4.40
N TYR A 2 12.98 -13.42 3.71
CA TYR A 2 12.65 -14.77 4.15
C TYR A 2 13.81 -15.73 3.86
N LYS A 3 13.88 -16.82 4.63
CA LYS A 3 14.84 -17.90 4.36
C LYS A 3 14.55 -18.64 3.04
N THR A 4 13.28 -18.66 2.63
CA THR A 4 12.83 -19.40 1.45
C THR A 4 12.86 -18.50 0.20
N LYS A 5 13.50 -18.99 -0.87
CA LYS A 5 13.55 -18.29 -2.17
C LYS A 5 12.16 -17.98 -2.73
N LEU A 6 11.24 -18.94 -2.65
CA LEU A 6 9.87 -18.78 -3.14
C LEU A 6 9.15 -17.59 -2.48
N LEU A 7 9.25 -17.45 -1.16
CA LEU A 7 8.62 -16.34 -0.44
C LEU A 7 9.24 -14.99 -0.82
N ASN A 8 10.55 -14.95 -1.01
CA ASN A 8 11.22 -13.73 -1.50
C ASN A 8 10.78 -13.37 -2.93
N GLN A 9 10.56 -14.37 -3.79
CA GLN A 9 10.06 -14.15 -5.15
C GLN A 9 8.63 -13.61 -5.13
N LEU A 10 7.74 -14.17 -4.30
CA LEU A 10 6.38 -13.68 -4.14
C LEU A 10 6.36 -12.22 -3.66
N ASP A 11 7.24 -11.87 -2.72
CA ASP A 11 7.39 -10.49 -2.25
C ASP A 11 7.95 -9.53 -3.30
N SER A 12 8.66 -10.03 -4.32
CA SER A 12 9.27 -9.23 -5.38
C SER A 12 8.43 -9.14 -6.66
N LEU A 13 7.28 -9.81 -6.72
CA LEU A 13 6.40 -9.72 -7.88
C LEU A 13 5.83 -8.29 -8.00
N GLU A 14 5.90 -7.76 -9.21
CA GLU A 14 5.38 -6.43 -9.53
C GLU A 14 3.90 -6.54 -9.95
N LEU A 15 3.10 -5.56 -9.52
CA LEU A 15 1.67 -5.52 -9.82
C LEU A 15 1.39 -5.51 -11.35
N GLU A 16 2.27 -4.87 -12.12
CA GLU A 16 2.17 -4.80 -13.57
C GLU A 16 2.28 -6.18 -14.24
N GLU A 17 3.27 -6.98 -13.85
CA GLU A 17 3.47 -8.34 -14.35
C GLU A 17 2.27 -9.25 -14.00
N ILE A 18 1.74 -9.11 -12.78
CA ILE A 18 0.55 -9.86 -12.34
C ILE A 18 -0.67 -9.47 -13.21
N ASN A 19 -0.88 -8.17 -13.47
CA ASN A 19 -1.98 -7.70 -14.31
C ASN A 19 -1.85 -8.19 -15.76
N GLN A 20 -0.63 -8.21 -16.30
CA GLN A 20 -0.37 -8.79 -17.63
C GLN A 20 -0.75 -10.28 -17.67
N GLY A 21 -0.32 -11.07 -16.68
CA GLY A 21 -0.69 -12.49 -16.58
C GLY A 21 -2.20 -12.73 -16.46
N ILE A 22 -2.92 -11.88 -15.71
CA ILE A 22 -4.39 -11.94 -15.63
C ILE A 22 -5.00 -11.67 -17.01
N ALA A 23 -4.56 -10.62 -17.70
CA ALA A 23 -5.07 -10.27 -19.02
C ALA A 23 -4.79 -11.36 -20.07
N GLU A 24 -3.61 -12.01 -20.00
CA GLU A 24 -3.28 -13.15 -20.86
C GLU A 24 -4.21 -14.35 -20.63
N LEU A 25 -4.54 -14.63 -19.38
CA LEU A 25 -5.49 -15.69 -19.05
C LEU A 25 -6.92 -15.33 -19.47
N GLU A 26 -7.38 -14.11 -19.19
CA GLU A 26 -8.74 -13.69 -19.50
C GLU A 26 -9.01 -13.54 -21.00
N ASN A 27 -7.97 -13.31 -21.81
CA ASN A 27 -8.08 -13.43 -23.25
C ASN A 27 -8.35 -14.90 -23.63
N ASN A 28 -9.37 -15.14 -24.47
CA ASN A 28 -9.93 -16.46 -24.86
C ASN A 28 -8.92 -17.54 -25.31
N ILE A 29 -7.67 -17.16 -25.54
CA ILE A 29 -6.54 -18.03 -25.81
C ILE A 29 -6.11 -18.82 -24.55
N GLY A 30 -6.08 -18.19 -23.37
CA GLY A 30 -5.61 -18.81 -22.12
C GLY A 30 -6.46 -19.99 -21.66
N LYS A 31 -7.79 -19.91 -21.82
CA LYS A 31 -8.72 -21.00 -21.49
C LYS A 31 -8.48 -22.26 -22.34
N THR A 32 -8.08 -22.06 -23.60
CA THR A 32 -7.78 -23.15 -24.54
C THR A 32 -6.44 -23.84 -24.19
N TYR A 33 -5.43 -23.09 -23.77
CA TYR A 33 -4.11 -23.65 -23.42
C TYR A 33 -4.06 -24.31 -22.04
N PHE A 34 -4.80 -23.81 -21.06
CA PHE A 34 -4.67 -24.26 -19.67
C PHE A 34 -5.77 -25.23 -19.19
N GLY A 35 -6.81 -25.44 -20.00
CA GLY A 35 -7.88 -26.39 -19.71
C GLY A 35 -8.46 -26.20 -18.31
N ASN A 36 -8.55 -27.28 -17.53
CA ASN A 36 -9.15 -27.23 -16.19
C ASN A 36 -8.31 -26.45 -15.15
N SER A 37 -6.99 -26.32 -15.36
CA SER A 37 -6.10 -25.55 -14.46
C SER A 37 -6.24 -24.03 -14.60
N PHE A 38 -6.99 -23.57 -15.60
CA PHE A 38 -7.20 -22.17 -15.91
C PHE A 38 -7.74 -21.38 -14.71
N ASN A 39 -8.83 -21.86 -14.12
CA ASN A 39 -9.49 -21.19 -12.99
C ASN A 39 -8.59 -21.13 -11.75
N GLU A 40 -7.80 -22.18 -11.52
CA GLU A 40 -6.85 -22.25 -10.39
C GLU A 40 -5.74 -21.21 -10.56
N LYS A 41 -5.13 -21.13 -11.75
CA LYS A 41 -4.09 -20.15 -12.07
C LYS A 41 -4.60 -18.72 -11.99
N LEU A 42 -5.78 -18.46 -12.54
CA LEU A 42 -6.42 -17.14 -12.46
C LEU A 42 -6.70 -16.75 -11.00
N THR A 43 -7.18 -17.68 -10.18
CA THR A 43 -7.39 -17.46 -8.74
C THR A 43 -6.08 -17.11 -8.03
N VAL A 44 -5.00 -17.84 -8.31
CA VAL A 44 -3.67 -17.52 -7.74
C VAL A 44 -3.23 -16.12 -8.14
N LEU A 45 -3.35 -15.74 -9.41
CA LEU A 45 -2.97 -14.38 -9.85
C LEU A 45 -3.79 -13.29 -9.16
N TYR A 46 -5.10 -13.48 -8.97
CA TYR A 46 -5.93 -12.53 -8.23
C TYR A 46 -5.53 -12.39 -6.75
N VAL A 47 -5.12 -13.49 -6.10
CA VAL A 47 -4.58 -13.44 -4.74
C VAL A 47 -3.27 -12.64 -4.72
N LEU A 48 -2.36 -12.91 -5.66
CA LEU A 48 -1.09 -12.19 -5.79
C LEU A 48 -1.32 -10.69 -6.04
N LYS A 49 -2.30 -10.34 -6.88
CA LYS A 49 -2.69 -8.97 -7.16
C LYS A 49 -3.08 -8.23 -5.88
N LYS A 50 -3.97 -8.81 -5.07
CA LYS A 50 -4.40 -8.22 -3.80
C LYS A 50 -3.23 -7.99 -2.84
N HIS A 51 -2.27 -8.92 -2.79
CA HIS A 51 -1.07 -8.76 -1.97
C HIS A 51 -0.17 -7.62 -2.48
N ALA A 52 0.05 -7.53 -3.78
CA ALA A 52 0.84 -6.47 -4.39
C ALA A 52 0.22 -5.08 -4.19
N GLU A 53 -1.11 -4.95 -4.38
CA GLU A 53 -1.86 -3.72 -4.09
C GLU A 53 -1.73 -3.29 -2.63
N HIS A 54 -1.87 -4.23 -1.69
CA HIS A 54 -1.69 -3.94 -0.27
C HIS A 54 -0.27 -3.47 0.07
N LYS A 55 0.76 -4.04 -0.59
CA LYS A 55 2.16 -3.63 -0.42
C LYS A 55 2.37 -2.19 -0.88
N ILE A 56 1.76 -1.80 -2.01
CA ILE A 56 1.80 -0.42 -2.52
C ILE A 56 1.16 0.53 -1.51
N ILE A 57 -0.03 0.21 -1.01
CA ILE A 57 -0.71 1.03 0.00
C ILE A 57 0.14 1.16 1.29
N CYS A 58 0.77 0.08 1.76
CA CYS A 58 1.66 0.14 2.90
C CYS A 58 2.87 1.06 2.68
N ARG A 59 3.45 1.04 1.47
CA ARG A 59 4.54 1.94 1.08
C ARG A 59 4.06 3.39 1.10
N GLU A 60 2.90 3.67 0.51
CA GLU A 60 2.29 5.01 0.50
C GLU A 60 2.03 5.53 1.93
N ILE A 61 1.48 4.69 2.82
CA ILE A 61 1.28 5.05 4.23
C ILE A 61 2.60 5.44 4.89
N ASN A 62 3.67 4.68 4.64
CA ASN A 62 4.97 4.97 5.23
C ASN A 62 5.55 6.30 4.72
N GLU A 63 5.36 6.57 3.43
CA GLU A 63 5.75 7.84 2.84
C GLU A 63 4.95 9.02 3.39
N LEU A 64 3.63 8.88 3.53
CA LEU A 64 2.75 9.88 4.15
C LEU A 64 3.16 10.16 5.60
N LYS A 65 3.50 9.12 6.37
CA LYS A 65 4.03 9.31 7.75
C LYS A 65 5.31 10.13 7.75
N ASN A 66 6.21 9.92 6.80
CA ASN A 66 7.43 10.73 6.68
C ASN A 66 7.12 12.17 6.27
N GLN A 67 6.18 12.39 5.34
CA GLN A 67 5.77 13.73 4.93
C GLN A 67 5.11 14.50 6.08
N ILE A 68 4.25 13.84 6.86
CA ILE A 68 3.63 14.41 8.07
C ILE A 68 4.68 14.74 9.13
N LEU A 69 5.68 13.88 9.33
CA LEU A 69 6.79 14.14 10.23
C LEU A 69 7.55 15.40 9.81
N THR A 70 7.87 15.53 8.53
CA THR A 70 8.56 16.70 7.99
C THR A 70 7.74 17.97 8.18
N ALA A 71 6.43 17.93 7.92
CA ALA A 71 5.55 19.07 8.14
C ALA A 71 5.53 19.49 9.63
N TRP A 72 5.43 18.55 10.56
CA TRP A 72 5.51 18.87 11.99
C TRP A 72 6.88 19.43 12.40
N LEU A 73 7.97 18.96 11.79
CA LEU A 73 9.32 19.45 12.06
C LEU A 73 9.55 20.90 11.65
N ASN A 74 8.76 21.43 10.72
CA ASN A 74 8.86 22.83 10.34
C ASN A 74 8.35 23.78 11.43
N ILE A 75 7.48 23.28 12.32
CA ILE A 75 6.77 24.08 13.34
C ILE A 75 7.00 23.60 14.78
N THR A 76 7.68 22.47 14.99
CA THR A 76 7.95 21.88 16.32
C THR A 76 9.32 21.19 16.36
N ASP A 77 9.76 20.76 17.54
CA ASP A 77 10.98 19.96 17.68
C ASP A 77 10.79 18.48 17.25
N MET A 78 11.90 17.75 17.10
CA MET A 78 11.89 16.35 16.64
C MET A 78 11.13 15.40 17.56
N GLN A 79 11.13 15.64 18.87
CA GLN A 79 10.43 14.77 19.81
C GLN A 79 8.93 14.98 19.69
N GLU A 80 8.48 16.23 19.64
CA GLU A 80 7.07 16.57 19.46
C GLU A 80 6.54 16.11 18.09
N ALA A 81 7.29 16.36 17.02
CA ALA A 81 6.91 15.96 15.66
C ALA A 81 6.70 14.44 15.54
N ARG A 82 7.57 13.63 16.17
CA ARG A 82 7.42 12.18 16.24
C ARG A 82 6.14 11.74 16.95
N VAL A 83 5.85 12.34 18.11
CA VAL A 83 4.65 12.02 18.90
C VAL A 83 3.40 12.38 18.12
N LYS A 84 3.33 13.57 17.53
CA LYS A 84 2.19 14.01 16.73
C LYS A 84 1.98 13.11 15.52
N THR A 85 3.03 12.81 14.77
CA THR A 85 2.95 11.89 13.61
C THR A 85 2.44 10.51 14.00
N PHE A 86 2.93 9.95 15.11
CA PHE A 86 2.48 8.67 15.62
C PHE A 86 0.99 8.71 16.00
N ASN A 87 0.57 9.73 16.75
CA ASN A 87 -0.83 9.90 17.16
C ASN A 87 -1.76 10.07 15.96
N THR A 88 -1.37 10.84 14.94
CA THR A 88 -2.11 10.99 13.69
C THR A 88 -2.31 9.65 13.00
N TRP A 89 -1.26 8.82 12.90
CA TRP A 89 -1.38 7.49 12.31
C TRP A 89 -2.26 6.53 13.12
N VAL A 90 -2.04 6.45 14.43
CA VAL A 90 -2.77 5.54 15.33
C VAL A 90 -4.26 5.86 15.38
N LYS A 91 -4.64 7.14 15.27
CA LYS A 91 -6.05 7.60 15.16
C LYS A 91 -6.83 6.86 14.05
N TYR A 92 -6.20 6.60 12.91
CA TYR A 92 -6.83 5.88 11.81
C TYR A 92 -6.64 4.37 11.92
N GLN A 93 -5.44 3.92 12.29
CA GLN A 93 -5.14 2.49 12.39
C GLN A 93 -6.03 1.77 13.40
N ASN A 94 -6.31 2.38 14.55
CA ASN A 94 -7.12 1.78 15.62
C ASN A 94 -8.60 1.61 15.24
N GLN A 95 -9.05 2.19 14.12
CA GLN A 95 -10.42 2.00 13.65
C GLN A 95 -10.61 0.67 12.89
N LEU A 96 -9.54 -0.05 12.57
CA LEU A 96 -9.58 -1.37 11.93
C LEU A 96 -10.36 -1.41 10.59
N LYS A 97 -10.44 -0.28 9.89
CA LYS A 97 -11.15 -0.13 8.59
C LYS A 97 -10.28 -0.45 7.36
N GLY A 98 -9.10 -1.02 7.57
CA GLY A 98 -8.16 -1.39 6.51
C GLY A 98 -7.17 -0.30 6.10
N ALA A 99 -6.20 -0.68 5.28
CA ALA A 99 -5.07 0.17 4.92
C ALA A 99 -5.46 1.37 4.04
N GLU A 100 -6.42 1.22 3.13
CA GLU A 100 -6.90 2.32 2.29
C GLU A 100 -7.49 3.46 3.14
N PHE A 101 -8.31 3.13 4.14
CA PHE A 101 -8.86 4.09 5.08
C PHE A 101 -7.76 4.85 5.83
N VAL A 102 -6.69 4.14 6.25
CA VAL A 102 -5.53 4.77 6.90
C VAL A 102 -4.81 5.72 5.95
N ARG A 103 -4.53 5.27 4.71
CA ARG A 103 -3.89 6.10 3.68
C ARG A 103 -4.68 7.39 3.44
N ASP A 104 -5.99 7.28 3.22
CA ASP A 104 -6.82 8.42 2.86
C ASP A 104 -6.98 9.38 4.05
N GLY A 105 -7.06 8.85 5.28
CA GLY A 105 -7.00 9.65 6.50
C GLY A 105 -5.70 10.43 6.64
N LEU A 106 -4.55 9.80 6.39
CA LEU A 106 -3.24 10.47 6.44
C LEU A 106 -3.08 11.53 5.34
N LYS A 107 -3.59 11.29 4.13
CA LYS A 107 -3.61 12.31 3.07
C LYS A 107 -4.38 13.55 3.52
N TYR A 108 -5.56 13.36 4.11
CA TYR A 108 -6.35 14.47 4.64
C TYR A 108 -5.60 15.27 5.71
N GLU A 109 -4.99 14.59 6.69
CA GLU A 109 -4.22 15.26 7.76
C GLU A 109 -3.01 16.03 7.22
N LEU A 110 -2.30 15.47 6.25
CA LEU A 110 -1.18 16.15 5.61
C LEU A 110 -1.63 17.45 4.90
N GLU A 111 -2.77 17.42 4.21
CA GLU A 111 -3.31 18.63 3.58
C GLU A 111 -3.73 19.68 4.63
N GLN A 112 -4.31 19.27 5.77
CA GLN A 112 -4.61 20.20 6.86
C GLN A 112 -3.33 20.84 7.45
N LEU A 113 -2.25 20.08 7.59
CA LEU A 113 -0.96 20.61 8.09
C LEU A 113 -0.35 21.64 7.14
N LYS A 114 -0.37 21.37 5.83
CA LYS A 114 0.10 22.32 4.82
C LYS A 114 -0.69 23.63 4.84
N LEU A 115 -2.01 23.57 5.10
CA LEU A 115 -2.83 24.77 5.21
C LEU A 115 -2.49 25.62 6.45
N MET A 116 -2.08 24.98 7.55
CA MET A 116 -1.61 25.70 8.74
C MET A 116 -0.29 26.43 8.48
N GLU A 117 0.67 25.81 7.77
CA GLU A 117 1.96 26.44 7.42
C GLU A 117 1.81 27.70 6.55
N VAL A 118 0.77 27.77 5.70
CA VAL A 118 0.53 28.92 4.79
C VAL A 118 -0.16 30.09 5.50
N SER A 119 -0.69 29.87 6.71
CA SER A 119 -1.49 30.85 7.45
C SER A 119 -0.68 31.65 8.49
N GLU A 120 0.61 31.33 8.68
CA GLU A 120 1.57 32.04 9.53
C GLU A 120 2.54 32.91 8.72
#